data_AF-A0ABC9X4X6-F1
#
_entry.id   AF-A0ABC9X4X6-F1
#
_cell.length_a   1.000
_cell.length_b   1.000
_cell.length_c   1.000
_cell.angle_alpha   90.00
_cell.angle_beta   90.00
_cell.angle_gamma   90.00
#
_symmetry.space_group_name_H-M   'P 1'
#
loop_
_entity.id
_entity.type
_entity.pdbx_description
1 polymer ?
#
loop_
_entity_poly.entity_id
_entity_poly.type
_entity_poly.pdbx_seq_one_letter_code
_entity_poly.pdbx_strand_id
1 'polypeptide(L)'
;MISAELTVTSVGIEKPVTENRKDARRKANVTLVFKKGKKEDPGNYRLLSLSSIPGTVKEQLILGIISKYGEDKKVIGSGQHGFIKGKSCLTNLIAFYGGMTVWVDEGRAVDVVYLDFSKAFDTVSITSS
;
A
#
# COMPACT_ATOMS: atom_id res chain seq x y z
N MET A 1 16.68 48.23 -29.02
CA MET A 1 18.15 48.34 -29.18
C MET A 1 18.74 48.38 -27.77
N ILE A 2 19.47 47.32 -27.39
CA ILE A 2 20.45 47.20 -26.27
C ILE A 2 19.85 47.31 -24.84
N SER A 3 19.64 46.23 -24.08
CA SER A 3 20.57 45.32 -23.33
C SER A 3 21.01 45.86 -21.96
N ALA A 4 20.74 45.10 -20.87
CA ALA A 4 21.71 44.69 -19.85
C ALA A 4 21.04 43.91 -18.69
N GLU A 5 21.63 42.77 -18.34
CA GLU A 5 21.32 41.93 -17.17
C GLU A 5 21.72 42.55 -15.83
N LEU A 6 21.15 42.06 -14.72
CA LEU A 6 21.87 41.97 -13.46
C LEU A 6 21.53 40.64 -12.75
N THR A 7 22.47 39.71 -12.80
CA THR A 7 22.49 38.46 -12.04
C THR A 7 23.03 38.74 -10.64
N VAL A 8 22.25 38.45 -9.59
CA VAL A 8 22.75 38.43 -8.21
C VAL A 8 22.86 36.98 -7.75
N THR A 9 24.10 36.50 -7.73
CA THR A 9 24.51 35.24 -7.12
C THR A 9 24.57 35.44 -5.61
N SER A 10 23.59 34.94 -4.86
CA SER A 10 23.74 34.82 -3.40
C SER A 10 24.45 33.50 -3.07
N VAL A 11 25.74 33.59 -2.77
CA VAL A 11 26.49 32.52 -2.09
C VAL A 11 25.98 32.46 -0.66
N GLY A 12 25.09 31.49 -0.39
CA GLY A 12 24.57 31.21 0.95
C GLY A 12 25.47 30.24 1.67
N ILE A 13 26.18 30.74 2.68
CA ILE A 13 27.03 29.98 3.61
C ILE A 13 26.27 28.80 4.21
N GLU A 14 26.81 27.58 4.05
CA GLU A 14 26.35 26.39 4.75
C GLU A 14 26.37 26.64 6.26
N LYS A 15 25.18 26.70 6.88
CA LYS A 15 25.07 26.63 8.33
C LYS A 15 25.10 25.15 8.75
N PRO A 16 25.88 24.78 9.77
CA PRO A 16 26.05 23.41 10.19
C PRO A 16 24.73 22.82 10.72
N VAL A 17 24.41 21.61 10.25
CA VAL A 17 23.27 20.82 10.70
C VAL A 17 23.42 20.52 12.19
N THR A 18 22.73 21.28 13.03
CA THR A 18 22.45 20.96 14.42
C THR A 18 20.95 20.68 14.53
N GLU A 19 20.66 19.39 14.71
CA GLU A 19 19.61 18.85 15.58
C GLU A 19 18.25 19.57 15.62
N ASN A 20 17.29 19.03 14.86
CA ASN A 20 15.91 18.76 15.32
C ASN A 20 15.12 18.06 14.20
N ARG A 21 15.38 16.76 13.98
CA ARG A 21 14.73 15.97 12.92
C ARG A 21 13.47 15.26 13.43
N LYS A 22 12.45 16.01 13.84
CA LYS A 22 11.13 15.44 14.22
C LYS A 22 9.94 15.79 13.31
N ASP A 23 10.08 16.70 12.34
CA ASP A 23 8.90 17.14 11.55
C ASP A 23 9.04 17.07 10.02
N ALA A 24 9.80 16.10 9.49
CA ALA A 24 9.85 15.84 8.05
C ALA A 24 8.72 14.91 7.54
N ARG A 25 7.70 14.62 8.37
CA ARG A 25 6.58 13.69 8.05
C ARG A 25 5.26 14.43 7.80
N ARG A 26 5.26 15.57 7.12
CA ARG A 26 4.02 16.34 6.87
C ARG A 26 3.67 16.59 5.40
N LYS A 27 4.55 16.27 4.45
CA LYS A 27 4.26 16.42 3.01
C LYS A 27 4.37 15.07 2.32
N ALA A 28 3.24 14.39 2.13
CA ALA A 28 3.14 13.27 1.21
C ALA A 28 3.02 13.84 -0.20
N ASN A 29 3.89 13.40 -1.12
CA ASN A 29 3.74 13.78 -2.52
C ASN A 29 2.70 12.84 -3.13
N VAL A 30 1.56 13.40 -3.54
CA VAL A 30 0.42 12.63 -3.99
C VAL A 30 0.37 12.68 -5.51
N THR A 31 0.54 11.53 -6.15
CA THR A 31 0.52 11.41 -7.60
C THR A 31 -0.76 10.71 -8.05
N LEU A 32 -1.45 11.29 -9.02
CA LEU A 32 -2.60 10.68 -9.67
C LEU A 32 -2.11 9.71 -10.77
N VAL A 33 -2.44 8.44 -10.63
CA VAL A 33 -2.19 7.44 -11.69
C VAL A 33 -3.50 7.11 -12.38
N PHE A 34 -3.54 7.36 -13.68
CA PHE A 34 -4.70 7.03 -14.50
C PHE A 34 -4.87 5.51 -14.60
N LYS A 35 -6.08 5.01 -14.31
CA LYS A 35 -6.38 3.57 -14.30
C LYS A 35 -6.96 3.09 -15.63
N LYS A 36 -8.16 3.56 -16.03
CA LYS A 36 -8.87 3.22 -17.28
C LYS A 36 -10.11 4.12 -17.43
N GLY A 37 -10.61 4.37 -18.65
CA GLY A 37 -11.86 5.11 -18.90
C GLY A 37 -11.66 6.46 -19.59
N LYS A 38 -12.58 7.40 -19.36
CA LYS A 38 -12.48 8.79 -19.81
C LYS A 38 -11.52 9.56 -18.90
N LYS A 39 -10.61 10.37 -19.46
CA LYS A 39 -9.58 11.10 -18.68
C LYS A 39 -10.16 12.27 -17.89
N GLU A 40 -11.38 12.68 -18.21
CA GLU A 40 -12.06 13.82 -17.63
C GLU A 40 -12.80 13.47 -16.33
N ASP A 41 -12.97 12.18 -16.03
CA ASP A 41 -13.64 11.69 -14.83
C ASP A 41 -12.60 11.49 -13.70
N PRO A 42 -12.69 12.24 -12.59
CA PRO A 42 -11.78 12.11 -11.44
C PRO A 42 -11.77 10.71 -10.82
N GLY A 43 -12.87 9.95 -10.95
CA GLY A 43 -12.98 8.58 -10.43
C GLY A 43 -12.08 7.57 -11.14
N ASN A 44 -11.54 7.91 -12.31
CA ASN A 44 -10.64 7.05 -13.08
C ASN A 44 -9.17 7.19 -12.68
N TYR A 45 -8.86 8.03 -11.69
CA TYR A 45 -7.52 8.17 -11.12
C TYR A 45 -7.41 7.44 -9.79
N ARG A 46 -6.29 6.74 -9.60
CA ARG A 46 -5.88 6.21 -8.32
C ARG A 46 -4.89 7.17 -7.69
N LEU A 47 -5.21 7.60 -6.47
CA LEU A 47 -4.33 8.42 -5.67
C LEU A 47 -3.21 7.53 -5.10
N LEU A 48 -1.95 7.83 -5.42
CA LEU A 48 -0.80 7.15 -4.82
C LEU A 48 -0.03 8.15 -3.95
N SER A 49 0.15 7.80 -2.68
CA SER A 49 1.09 8.51 -1.81
C SER A 49 2.51 8.01 -2.06
N LEU A 50 3.38 8.86 -2.58
CA LEU A 50 4.80 8.55 -2.71
C LEU A 50 5.50 8.81 -1.38
N SER A 51 6.07 7.75 -0.79
CA SER A 51 7.01 7.87 0.32
C SER A 51 8.41 8.20 -0.20
N SER A 52 9.23 8.84 0.63
CA SER A 52 10.64 9.05 0.30
C SER A 52 11.38 7.73 0.31
N ILE A 53 12.47 7.60 -0.47
CA ILE A 53 13.32 6.39 -0.51
C ILE A 53 13.68 5.87 0.91
N PRO A 54 14.18 6.70 1.85
CA PRO A 54 14.44 6.22 3.21
C PRO A 54 13.17 5.82 3.98
N GLY A 55 12.01 6.35 3.62
CA GLY A 55 10.70 5.94 4.16
C GLY A 55 10.32 4.53 3.69
N THR A 56 10.42 4.27 2.38
CA THR A 56 10.11 2.96 1.79
C THR A 56 10.99 1.84 2.38
N VAL A 57 12.29 2.09 2.60
CA VAL A 57 13.19 1.09 3.20
C VAL A 57 12.76 0.71 4.62
N LYS A 58 12.37 1.69 5.44
CA LYS A 58 11.87 1.42 6.80
C LYS A 58 10.56 0.63 6.77
N GLU A 59 9.67 0.97 5.84
CA GLU A 59 8.39 0.31 5.65
C GLU A 59 8.58 -1.17 5.25
N GLN A 60 9.51 -1.45 4.34
CA GLN A 60 9.88 -2.82 3.97
C GLN A 60 10.49 -3.61 5.13
N LEU A 61 11.30 -2.98 5.97
CA LEU A 61 11.85 -3.63 7.17
C LEU A 61 10.74 -4.02 8.15
N ILE A 62 9.84 -3.09 8.46
CA ILE A 62 8.70 -3.33 9.36
C ILE A 62 7.81 -4.44 8.79
N LEU A 63 7.50 -4.37 7.50
CA LEU A 63 6.72 -5.40 6.81
C LEU A 63 7.39 -6.78 6.93
N GLY A 64 8.70 -6.87 6.71
CA GLY A 64 9.44 -8.13 6.84
C GLY A 64 9.35 -8.74 8.24
N ILE A 65 9.44 -7.92 9.29
CA ILE A 65 9.30 -8.37 10.68
C ILE A 65 7.89 -8.88 10.95
N ILE A 66 6.86 -8.12 10.55
CA ILE A 66 5.45 -8.47 10.78
C ILE A 66 5.09 -9.74 10.00
N SER A 67 5.51 -9.85 8.74
CA SER A 67 5.25 -11.04 7.92
C SER A 67 5.85 -12.29 8.56
N LYS A 68 7.11 -12.21 9.00
CA LYS A 68 7.76 -13.34 9.68
C LYS A 68 7.04 -13.71 10.98
N TYR A 69 6.70 -12.73 11.81
CA TYR A 69 5.97 -12.98 13.05
C TYR A 69 4.60 -13.63 12.79
N GLY A 70 3.86 -13.15 11.78
CA GLY A 70 2.57 -13.70 11.40
C GLY A 70 2.64 -15.15 10.92
N GLU A 71 3.70 -15.51 10.19
CA GLU A 71 3.99 -16.88 9.76
C GLU A 71 4.37 -17.78 10.94
N ASP A 72 5.34 -17.36 11.76
CA ASP A 72 5.87 -18.14 12.90
C ASP A 72 4.80 -18.43 13.96
N LYS A 73 3.93 -17.46 14.22
CA LYS A 73 2.85 -17.56 15.23
C LYS A 73 1.53 -18.06 14.66
N LYS A 74 1.44 -18.35 13.35
CA LYS A 74 0.21 -18.76 12.65
C LYS A 74 -0.98 -17.83 12.96
N VAL A 75 -0.72 -16.53 13.08
CA VAL A 75 -1.76 -15.51 13.35
C VAL A 75 -2.69 -15.38 12.14
N ILE A 76 -2.15 -15.62 10.95
CA ILE A 76 -2.87 -15.53 9.68
C ILE A 76 -3.48 -16.88 9.33
N GLY A 77 -4.79 -16.92 9.09
CA GLY A 77 -5.51 -18.13 8.69
C GLY A 77 -5.00 -18.73 7.37
N SER A 78 -5.08 -20.06 7.25
CA SER A 78 -4.62 -20.79 6.06
C SER A 78 -5.34 -20.37 4.77
N GLY A 79 -6.59 -19.91 4.86
CA GLY A 79 -7.39 -19.39 3.76
C GLY A 79 -7.00 -17.98 3.27
N GLN A 80 -6.18 -17.23 4.02
CA GLN A 80 -5.71 -15.91 3.59
C GLN A 80 -4.67 -16.08 2.47
N HIS A 81 -4.98 -15.52 1.31
CA HIS A 81 -4.08 -15.52 0.14
C HIS A 81 -3.60 -14.11 -0.25
N GLY A 82 -4.34 -13.06 0.13
CA GLY A 82 -3.96 -11.68 -0.13
C GLY A 82 -2.77 -11.26 0.74
N PHE A 83 -1.76 -10.66 0.11
CA PHE A 83 -0.55 -10.12 0.77
C PHE A 83 0.31 -11.15 1.53
N ILE A 84 0.20 -12.44 1.20
CA ILE A 84 1.01 -13.51 1.80
C ILE A 84 2.08 -13.98 0.82
N LYS A 85 3.32 -14.13 1.30
CA LYS A 85 4.44 -14.61 0.48
C LYS A 85 4.13 -16.02 -0.06
N GLY A 86 4.35 -16.22 -1.35
CA GLY A 86 4.10 -17.51 -2.00
C GLY A 86 2.63 -17.84 -2.28
N LYS A 87 1.69 -16.95 -1.93
CA LYS A 87 0.28 -17.08 -2.28
C LYS A 87 -0.12 -16.01 -3.30
N SER A 88 -1.12 -16.33 -4.12
CA SER A 88 -1.63 -15.48 -5.19
C SER A 88 -3.14 -15.63 -5.34
N CYS A 89 -3.73 -14.81 -6.21
CA CYS A 89 -5.14 -14.96 -6.60
C CYS A 89 -5.41 -16.33 -7.23
N LEU A 90 -4.45 -16.88 -7.97
CA LEU A 90 -4.57 -18.19 -8.60
C LEU A 90 -4.61 -19.31 -7.55
N THR A 91 -3.70 -19.29 -6.57
CA THR A 91 -3.69 -20.29 -5.49
C THR A 91 -4.96 -20.20 -4.65
N ASN A 92 -5.50 -19.00 -4.45
CA ASN A 92 -6.79 -18.81 -3.78
C ASN A 92 -7.92 -19.51 -4.55
N LEU A 93 -7.96 -19.31 -5.86
CA LEU A 93 -8.96 -19.90 -6.73
C LEU A 93 -8.88 -21.44 -6.74
N ILE A 94 -7.66 -21.98 -6.83
CA ILE A 94 -7.41 -23.42 -6.77
C ILE A 94 -7.87 -24.00 -5.43
N ALA A 95 -7.51 -23.37 -4.31
CA ALA A 95 -7.91 -23.81 -2.97
C ALA A 95 -9.44 -23.77 -2.80
N PHE A 96 -10.08 -22.72 -3.31
CA PHE A 96 -11.53 -22.57 -3.28
C PHE A 96 -12.25 -23.65 -4.08
N TYR A 97 -11.89 -23.84 -5.36
CA TYR A 97 -12.52 -24.86 -6.19
C TYR A 97 -12.23 -26.27 -5.68
N GLY A 98 -11.02 -26.55 -5.21
CA GLY A 98 -10.68 -27.86 -4.64
C GLY A 98 -11.53 -28.21 -3.42
N GLY A 99 -11.86 -27.23 -2.57
CA GLY A 99 -12.78 -27.43 -1.45
C GLY A 99 -14.22 -27.67 -1.91
N MET A 100 -14.69 -26.86 -2.87
CA MET A 100 -16.04 -26.98 -3.42
C MET A 100 -16.28 -28.31 -4.11
N THR A 101 -15.32 -28.78 -4.93
CA THR A 101 -15.48 -30.03 -5.69
C THR A 101 -15.70 -31.22 -4.77
N VAL A 102 -14.97 -31.30 -3.65
CA VAL A 102 -15.17 -32.37 -2.65
C VAL A 102 -16.60 -32.36 -2.12
N TRP A 103 -17.16 -31.18 -1.83
CA TRP A 103 -18.51 -31.07 -1.30
C TRP A 103 -19.59 -31.42 -2.34
N VAL A 104 -19.37 -31.02 -3.59
CA VAL A 104 -20.25 -31.35 -4.71
C VAL A 104 -20.23 -32.85 -5.01
N ASP A 105 -19.04 -33.46 -5.02
CA ASP A 105 -18.87 -34.90 -5.27
C ASP A 105 -19.55 -35.75 -4.18
N GLU A 106 -19.59 -35.25 -2.95
CA GLU A 106 -20.31 -35.87 -1.82
C GLU A 106 -21.84 -35.59 -1.85
N GLY A 107 -22.33 -34.91 -2.88
CA GLY A 107 -23.76 -34.62 -3.06
C GLY A 107 -24.31 -33.56 -2.11
N ARG A 108 -23.46 -32.75 -1.47
CA ARG A 108 -23.91 -31.66 -0.60
C ARG A 108 -24.32 -30.42 -1.40
N ALA A 109 -25.32 -29.71 -0.89
CA ALA A 109 -25.61 -28.35 -1.34
C ALA A 109 -24.45 -27.41 -0.92
N VAL A 110 -24.01 -26.56 -1.85
CA VAL A 110 -22.92 -25.60 -1.62
C VAL A 110 -23.41 -24.20 -2.01
N ASP A 111 -23.40 -23.29 -1.05
CA ASP A 111 -23.68 -21.87 -1.25
C ASP A 111 -22.40 -21.05 -1.04
N VAL A 112 -22.23 -20.00 -1.84
CA VAL A 112 -21.05 -19.13 -1.81
C VAL A 112 -21.48 -17.71 -1.51
N VAL A 113 -20.93 -17.11 -0.46
CA VAL A 113 -21.19 -15.71 -0.08
C VAL A 113 -19.93 -14.89 -0.32
N TYR A 114 -20.05 -13.82 -1.11
CA TYR A 114 -18.97 -12.85 -1.33
C TYR A 114 -19.18 -11.62 -0.46
N LEU A 115 -18.14 -11.25 0.30
CA LEU A 115 -18.13 -10.07 1.16
C LEU A 115 -17.01 -9.13 0.72
N ASP A 116 -17.31 -7.83 0.67
CA ASP A 116 -16.33 -6.79 0.37
C ASP A 116 -16.45 -5.63 1.35
N PHE A 117 -15.31 -5.04 1.70
CA PHE A 117 -15.24 -3.88 2.61
C PHE A 117 -15.09 -2.59 1.81
N SER A 118 -16.10 -1.73 1.90
CA SER A 118 -16.00 -0.37 1.37
C SER A 118 -14.94 0.42 2.16
N LYS A 119 -13.95 0.97 1.46
CA LYS A 119 -12.88 1.81 2.05
C LYS A 119 -12.16 1.16 3.23
N ALA A 120 -11.79 -0.11 3.09
CA ALA A 120 -11.21 -0.93 4.16
C ALA A 120 -10.10 -0.25 4.99
N PHE A 121 -9.22 0.53 4.36
CA PHE A 121 -8.12 1.23 5.04
C PHE A 121 -8.54 2.51 5.78
N ASP A 122 -9.63 3.16 5.36
CA ASP A 122 -10.14 4.39 6.00
C ASP A 122 -10.97 4.07 7.25
N THR A 123 -11.52 2.86 7.33
CA THR A 123 -12.35 2.39 8.44
C THR A 123 -11.56 1.83 9.63
N VAL A 124 -10.23 1.75 9.54
CA VAL A 124 -9.40 1.24 10.64
C VAL A 124 -9.30 2.31 11.73
N SER A 125 -9.80 2.01 12.93
CA SER A 125 -9.65 2.90 14.08
C SER A 125 -8.20 2.89 14.58
N ILE A 126 -7.56 4.06 14.58
CA ILE A 126 -6.24 4.25 15.19
C ILE A 126 -6.48 4.67 16.64
N THR A 127 -6.46 3.72 17.55
CA THR A 127 -6.52 4.02 18.99
C THR A 127 -5.13 4.51 19.41
N SER A 128 -4.96 5.82 19.58
CA SER A 128 -3.76 6.38 20.20
C SER A 128 -3.82 6.10 21.70
N SER A 129 -3.04 5.12 22.16
CA SER A 129 -2.76 4.87 23.58
C SER A 129 -1.85 5.93 24.18
#